data_AF-A0AAV0G0P3-F1
#
_entry.id   AF-A0AAV0G0P3-F1
#
_cell.length_a   1.000
_cell.length_b   1.000
_cell.length_c   1.000
_cell.angle_alpha   90.00
_cell.angle_beta   90.00
_cell.angle_gamma   90.00
#
_symmetry.space_group_name_H-M   'P 1'
#
loop_
_entity.id
_entity.type
_entity.pdbx_description
1 polymer ?
#
loop_
_entity_poly.entity_id
_entity_poly.type
_entity_poly.pdbx_seq_one_letter_code
_entity_poly.pdbx_strand_id
1 'polypeptide(L)'
;MSGTGKGGSSTCSEEEGRIEEEKRRKRMISNREAARRSRMKKQKLVADVTAEIGRLEAANGEIAVQIDEMSEKYAVVAGQNSVLRAQELELGERLKCLNEVINQTSENTDMEVGIRDDNGGDVAGRLLKRPWQIRFPILPIHAASSGLFKL
;
A
#
# COMPACT_ATOMS: atom_id res chain seq x y z
N MET A 1 -88.54 -60.90 23.72
CA MET A 1 -87.07 -60.80 23.63
C MET A 1 -86.76 -59.73 22.60
N SER A 2 -86.06 -58.69 23.07
CA SER A 2 -85.61 -57.52 22.32
C SER A 2 -84.70 -57.90 21.14
N GLY A 3 -84.70 -57.09 20.08
CA GLY A 3 -83.74 -57.25 18.99
C GLY A 3 -83.87 -56.17 17.93
N THR A 4 -83.10 -55.12 18.13
CA THR A 4 -83.15 -53.76 17.57
C THR A 4 -82.81 -53.67 16.08
N GLY A 5 -83.40 -52.66 15.44
CA GLY A 5 -83.34 -52.36 14.01
C GLY A 5 -81.94 -52.28 13.37
N LYS A 6 -81.90 -52.77 12.14
CA LYS A 6 -80.83 -52.58 11.16
C LYS A 6 -81.19 -51.35 10.32
N GLY A 7 -80.69 -50.19 10.70
CA GLY A 7 -80.90 -48.95 9.94
C GLY A 7 -79.75 -47.99 10.20
N GLY A 8 -79.01 -47.65 9.13
CA GLY A 8 -78.00 -46.59 9.14
C GLY A 8 -76.57 -47.10 9.25
N SER A 9 -75.95 -47.49 8.14
CA SER A 9 -74.49 -47.71 8.12
C SER A 9 -73.80 -47.47 6.77
N SER A 10 -74.47 -46.87 5.77
CA SER A 10 -73.82 -46.52 4.48
C SER A 10 -73.32 -45.07 4.46
N THR A 11 -74.00 -44.15 5.13
CA THR A 11 -73.69 -42.71 5.10
C THR A 11 -72.42 -42.34 5.88
N CYS A 12 -72.00 -43.14 6.86
CA CYS A 12 -70.82 -42.86 7.68
C CYS A 12 -69.50 -43.09 6.89
N SER A 13 -69.45 -44.12 6.05
CA SER A 13 -68.24 -44.47 5.29
C SER A 13 -67.99 -43.55 4.09
N GLU A 14 -69.06 -43.00 3.50
CA GLU A 14 -68.97 -42.05 2.38
C GLU A 14 -68.44 -40.67 2.83
N GLU A 15 -68.83 -40.22 4.03
CA GLU A 15 -68.33 -38.95 4.61
C GLU A 15 -66.84 -39.06 4.96
N GLU A 16 -66.38 -40.20 5.48
CA GLU A 16 -64.97 -40.48 5.75
C GLU A 16 -64.11 -40.45 4.47
N GLY A 17 -64.58 -41.07 3.39
CA GLY A 17 -63.90 -41.05 2.08
C GLY A 17 -63.78 -39.63 1.51
N ARG A 18 -64.84 -38.80 1.63
CA ARG A 18 -64.82 -37.39 1.21
C ARG A 18 -63.82 -36.56 2.02
N ILE A 19 -63.71 -36.78 3.33
CA ILE A 19 -62.75 -36.09 4.21
C ILE A 19 -61.31 -36.47 3.83
N GLU A 20 -61.05 -37.74 3.54
CA GLU A 20 -59.73 -38.19 3.10
C GLU A 20 -59.33 -37.62 1.74
N GLU A 21 -60.26 -37.56 0.78
CA GLU A 21 -60.04 -36.93 -0.51
C GLU A 21 -59.74 -35.43 -0.36
N GLU A 22 -60.48 -34.72 0.49
CA GLU A 22 -60.22 -33.31 0.77
C GLU A 22 -58.84 -33.10 1.42
N LYS A 23 -58.46 -33.94 2.39
CA LYS A 23 -57.11 -33.94 3.00
C LYS A 23 -56.03 -34.22 1.97
N ARG A 24 -56.25 -35.16 1.05
CA ARG A 24 -55.32 -35.47 -0.05
C ARG A 24 -55.18 -34.28 -0.98
N ARG A 25 -56.29 -33.64 -1.38
CA ARG A 25 -56.29 -32.43 -2.21
C ARG A 25 -55.51 -31.30 -1.54
N LYS A 26 -55.77 -31.02 -0.26
CA LYS A 26 -55.03 -30.01 0.53
C LYS A 26 -53.54 -30.31 0.60
N ARG A 27 -53.15 -31.58 0.81
CA ARG A 27 -51.76 -32.02 0.80
C ARG A 27 -51.08 -31.81 -0.56
N MET A 28 -51.76 -32.10 -1.67
CA MET A 28 -51.21 -31.85 -3.01
C MET A 28 -50.96 -30.36 -3.27
N ILE A 29 -51.88 -29.49 -2.87
CA ILE A 29 -51.72 -28.03 -3.03
C ILE A 29 -50.56 -27.53 -2.15
N SER A 30 -50.55 -27.90 -0.86
CA SER A 30 -49.50 -27.49 0.08
C SER A 30 -48.11 -28.01 -0.35
N ASN A 31 -48.01 -29.26 -0.76
CA ASN A 31 -46.74 -29.84 -1.24
C ASN A 31 -46.27 -29.17 -2.54
N ARG A 32 -47.18 -28.88 -3.46
CA ARG A 32 -46.87 -28.13 -4.69
C ARG A 32 -46.30 -26.75 -4.35
N GLU A 33 -46.90 -26.05 -3.39
CA GLU A 33 -46.42 -24.74 -2.97
C GLU A 33 -45.10 -24.82 -2.20
N ALA A 34 -44.91 -25.84 -1.36
CA ALA A 34 -43.66 -26.11 -0.67
C ALA A 34 -42.52 -26.42 -1.64
N ALA A 35 -42.77 -27.26 -2.67
CA ALA A 35 -41.81 -27.56 -3.72
C ALA A 35 -41.44 -26.30 -4.52
N ARG A 36 -42.43 -25.46 -4.85
CA ARG A 36 -42.19 -24.15 -5.50
C ARG A 36 -41.32 -23.25 -4.62
N ARG A 37 -41.67 -23.07 -3.34
CA ARG A 37 -40.89 -22.28 -2.36
C ARG A 37 -39.46 -22.78 -2.24
N SER A 38 -39.28 -24.10 -2.16
CA SER A 38 -37.96 -24.73 -2.09
C SER A 38 -37.11 -24.43 -3.34
N ARG A 39 -37.69 -24.56 -4.54
CA ARG A 39 -37.03 -24.20 -5.81
C ARG A 39 -36.63 -22.72 -5.84
N MET A 40 -37.56 -21.83 -5.50
CA MET A 40 -37.29 -20.38 -5.45
C MET A 40 -36.16 -20.03 -4.47
N LYS A 41 -36.14 -20.65 -3.27
CA LYS A 41 -35.08 -20.43 -2.28
C LYS A 41 -33.71 -20.86 -2.81
N LYS A 42 -33.63 -22.01 -3.48
CA LYS A 42 -32.38 -22.48 -4.11
C LYS A 42 -31.94 -21.56 -5.25
N GLN A 43 -32.88 -21.12 -6.09
CA GLN A 43 -32.57 -20.20 -7.20
C GLN A 43 -32.04 -18.86 -6.69
N LYS A 44 -32.65 -18.31 -5.62
CA LYS A 44 -32.15 -17.10 -4.98
C LYS A 44 -30.73 -17.29 -4.43
N LEU A 45 -30.48 -18.38 -3.71
CA LEU A 45 -29.13 -18.65 -3.17
C LEU A 45 -28.07 -18.73 -4.28
N VAL A 46 -28.38 -19.39 -5.39
CA VAL A 46 -27.46 -19.45 -6.55
C VAL A 46 -27.20 -18.06 -7.09
N ALA A 47 -28.25 -17.24 -7.28
CA ALA A 47 -28.10 -15.87 -7.76
C ALA A 47 -27.26 -15.00 -6.81
N ASP A 48 -27.52 -15.10 -5.50
CA ASP A 48 -26.80 -14.34 -4.46
C ASP A 48 -25.31 -14.71 -4.46
N VAL A 49 -24.97 -16.00 -4.54
CA VAL A 49 -23.55 -16.45 -4.59
C VAL A 49 -22.88 -16.05 -5.90
N THR A 50 -23.57 -16.14 -7.04
CA THR A 50 -23.02 -15.69 -8.33
C THR A 50 -22.74 -14.18 -8.33
N ALA A 51 -23.64 -13.38 -7.74
CA ALA A 51 -23.41 -11.95 -7.57
C ALA A 51 -22.20 -11.66 -6.69
N GLU A 52 -22.03 -12.41 -5.60
CA GLU A 52 -20.89 -12.27 -4.70
C GLU A 52 -19.57 -12.66 -5.36
N ILE A 53 -19.55 -13.73 -6.17
CA ILE A 53 -18.39 -14.11 -6.98
C ILE A 53 -18.01 -12.94 -7.91
N GLY A 54 -18.96 -12.39 -8.66
CA GLY A 54 -18.67 -11.27 -9.57
C GLY A 54 -18.16 -10.03 -8.84
N ARG A 55 -18.69 -9.73 -7.64
CA ARG A 55 -18.19 -8.64 -6.79
C ARG A 55 -16.74 -8.87 -6.35
N LEU A 56 -16.41 -10.09 -5.93
CA LEU A 56 -15.07 -10.46 -5.51
C LEU A 56 -14.08 -10.47 -6.68
N GLU A 57 -14.49 -10.95 -7.86
CA GLU A 57 -13.68 -10.90 -9.08
C GLU A 57 -13.35 -9.45 -9.48
N ALA A 58 -14.34 -8.55 -9.43
CA ALA A 58 -14.12 -7.13 -9.69
C ALA A 58 -13.15 -6.50 -8.68
N ALA A 59 -13.34 -6.78 -7.38
CA ALA A 59 -12.45 -6.28 -6.32
C ALA A 59 -11.02 -6.82 -6.47
N ASN A 60 -10.87 -8.10 -6.80
CA ASN A 60 -9.56 -8.70 -7.07
C ASN A 60 -8.87 -8.04 -8.27
N GLY A 61 -9.62 -7.74 -9.33
CA GLY A 61 -9.11 -7.02 -10.50
C GLY A 61 -8.60 -5.61 -10.13
N GLU A 62 -9.37 -4.87 -9.33
CA GLU A 62 -8.97 -3.54 -8.85
C GLU A 62 -7.70 -3.60 -7.98
N ILE A 63 -7.62 -4.57 -7.06
CA ILE A 63 -6.43 -4.78 -6.22
C ILE A 63 -5.21 -5.11 -7.07
N ALA A 64 -5.36 -5.94 -8.11
CA ALA A 64 -4.25 -6.28 -8.99
C ALA A 64 -3.67 -5.04 -9.69
N VAL A 65 -4.53 -4.17 -10.23
CA VAL A 65 -4.12 -2.89 -10.84
C VAL A 65 -3.38 -2.01 -9.81
N GLN A 66 -3.90 -1.91 -8.59
CA GLN A 66 -3.23 -1.14 -7.53
C GLN A 66 -1.85 -1.69 -7.16
N ILE A 67 -1.69 -3.02 -7.16
CA ILE A 67 -0.40 -3.67 -6.91
C ILE A 67 0.59 -3.31 -8.02
N ASP A 68 0.17 -3.37 -9.28
CA ASP A 68 1.03 -3.04 -10.43
C ASP A 68 1.48 -1.57 -10.37
N GLU A 69 0.55 -0.64 -10.14
CA GLU A 69 0.88 0.78 -9.98
C GLU A 69 1.84 1.04 -8.81
N MET A 70 1.62 0.38 -7.67
CA MET A 70 2.48 0.53 -6.50
C MET A 70 3.87 -0.06 -6.76
N SER A 71 3.95 -1.17 -7.48
CA SER A 71 5.21 -1.82 -7.85
C SER A 71 6.05 -0.92 -8.76
N GLU A 72 5.42 -0.25 -9.72
CA GLU A 72 6.11 0.74 -10.57
C GLU A 72 6.64 1.93 -9.74
N LYS A 73 5.80 2.51 -8.88
CA LYS A 73 6.21 3.59 -7.97
C LYS A 73 7.37 3.17 -7.06
N TYR A 74 7.30 1.96 -6.52
CA TYR A 74 8.36 1.40 -5.69
C TYR A 74 9.67 1.26 -6.47
N ALA A 75 9.64 0.76 -7.70
CA ALA A 75 10.83 0.61 -8.55
C ALA A 75 11.52 1.97 -8.79
N VAL A 76 10.75 3.03 -9.02
CA VAL A 76 11.28 4.40 -9.17
C VAL A 76 12.01 4.85 -7.90
N VAL A 77 11.36 4.71 -6.73
CA VAL A 77 11.95 5.10 -5.44
C VAL A 77 13.18 4.27 -5.10
N ALA A 78 13.16 2.97 -5.39
CA ALA A 78 14.30 2.08 -5.20
C ALA A 78 15.49 2.50 -6.08
N GLY A 79 15.25 2.89 -7.33
CA GLY A 79 16.26 3.43 -8.23
C GLY A 79 16.87 4.72 -7.69
N GLN A 80 16.04 5.67 -7.23
CA GLN A 80 16.50 6.91 -6.60
C GLN A 80 17.35 6.64 -5.35
N ASN A 81 16.93 5.69 -4.51
CA ASN A 81 17.69 5.30 -3.32
C ASN A 81 19.07 4.74 -3.69
N SER A 82 19.14 3.91 -4.73
CA SER A 82 20.42 3.38 -5.24
C SER A 82 21.36 4.48 -5.70
N VAL A 83 20.85 5.50 -6.41
CA VAL A 83 21.65 6.66 -6.85
C VAL A 83 22.18 7.43 -5.64
N LEU A 84 21.32 7.71 -4.65
CA LEU A 84 21.72 8.44 -3.45
C LEU A 84 22.80 7.69 -2.66
N ARG A 85 22.69 6.37 -2.52
CA ARG A 85 23.72 5.55 -1.87
C ARG A 85 25.05 5.56 -2.63
N ALA A 86 25.01 5.53 -3.97
CA ALA A 86 26.22 5.65 -4.77
C ALA A 86 26.90 7.02 -4.58
N GLN A 87 26.11 8.10 -4.54
CA GLN A 87 26.61 9.45 -4.27
C GLN A 87 27.18 9.60 -2.86
N GLU A 88 26.52 9.02 -1.86
CA GLU A 88 27.02 8.97 -0.48
C GLU A 88 28.41 8.31 -0.44
N LEU A 89 28.55 7.14 -1.08
CA LEU A 89 29.81 6.42 -1.14
C LEU A 89 30.91 7.25 -1.84
N GLU A 90 30.61 7.80 -3.02
CA GLU A 90 31.56 8.63 -3.78
C GLU A 90 32.03 9.84 -2.96
N LEU A 91 31.11 10.56 -2.30
CA LEU A 91 31.45 11.70 -1.46
C LEU A 91 32.25 11.27 -0.22
N GLY A 92 31.93 10.13 0.38
CA GLY A 92 32.67 9.54 1.49
C GLY A 92 34.10 9.18 1.10
N GLU A 93 34.30 8.55 -0.06
CA GLU A 93 35.61 8.23 -0.61
C GLU A 93 36.42 9.50 -0.91
N ARG A 94 35.80 10.50 -1.55
CA ARG A 94 36.46 11.80 -1.81
C ARG A 94 36.91 12.48 -0.52
N LEU A 95 36.05 12.50 0.51
CA LEU A 95 36.37 13.07 1.79
C LEU A 95 37.54 12.33 2.46
N LYS A 96 37.54 11.00 2.40
CA LYS A 96 38.62 10.16 2.92
C LYS A 96 39.94 10.46 2.20
N CYS A 97 39.95 10.47 0.87
CA CYS A 97 41.12 10.81 0.07
C CYS A 97 41.67 12.21 0.41
N LEU A 98 40.80 13.22 0.53
CA LEU A 98 41.21 14.56 0.94
C LEU A 98 41.83 14.57 2.34
N ASN A 99 41.24 13.85 3.29
CA ASN A 99 41.76 13.73 4.64
C ASN A 99 43.13 13.01 4.67
N GLU A 100 43.32 11.98 3.85
CA GLU A 100 44.61 11.28 3.70
C GLU A 100 45.69 12.22 3.15
N VAL A 101 45.39 13.02 2.12
CA VAL A 101 46.32 14.03 1.57
C VAL A 101 46.68 15.09 2.62
N ILE A 102 45.71 15.58 3.40
CA ILE A 102 45.95 16.54 4.48
C ILE A 102 46.88 15.93 5.53
N ASN A 103 46.64 14.68 5.94
CA ASN A 103 47.48 14.00 6.91
C ASN A 103 48.90 13.81 6.38
N GLN A 104 49.07 13.31 5.15
CA GLN A 104 50.40 13.12 4.52
C GLN A 104 51.16 14.45 4.40
N THR A 105 50.48 15.53 4.00
CA THR A 105 51.13 16.85 3.90
C THR A 105 51.50 17.40 5.27
N SER A 106 50.71 17.15 6.32
CA SER A 106 51.07 17.52 7.68
C SER A 106 52.28 16.75 8.23
N GLU A 107 52.35 15.44 7.96
CA GLU A 107 53.50 14.57 8.33
C GLU A 107 54.76 14.98 7.57
N ASN A 108 54.63 15.37 6.30
CA ASN A 108 55.76 15.86 5.50
C ASN A 108 56.24 17.26 5.91
N THR A 109 55.37 18.12 6.45
CA THR A 109 55.80 19.43 6.98
C THR A 109 56.49 19.36 8.34
N ASP A 110 56.38 18.25 9.07
CA ASP A 110 57.23 17.99 10.23
C ASP A 110 58.71 17.73 9.79
N MET A 111 58.97 17.55 8.49
CA MET A 111 60.29 17.68 7.85
C MET A 111 60.50 19.09 7.26
N GLU A 112 60.84 20.04 8.12
CA GLU A 112 61.79 21.14 7.87
C GLU A 112 61.64 21.98 6.57
N VAL A 113 60.55 22.74 6.41
CA VAL A 113 60.54 24.00 5.62
C VAL A 113 59.82 25.09 6.39
N GLY A 114 60.53 25.72 7.33
CA GLY A 114 60.00 26.80 8.16
C GLY A 114 59.89 28.13 7.41
N ILE A 115 58.82 28.33 6.64
CA ILE A 115 58.39 29.70 6.26
C ILE A 115 57.76 30.32 7.52
N ARG A 116 58.59 31.03 8.28
CA ARG A 116 58.14 31.85 9.42
C ARG A 116 57.64 33.19 8.91
N ASP A 117 56.51 33.66 9.43
CA ASP A 117 56.12 35.06 9.25
C ASP A 117 57.05 36.00 10.04
N ASP A 118 56.96 37.30 9.79
CA ASP A 118 57.74 38.35 10.48
C ASP A 118 57.54 38.35 12.01
N ASN A 119 56.54 37.61 12.51
CA ASN A 119 56.23 37.44 13.93
C ASN A 119 56.68 36.05 14.48
N GLY A 120 57.47 35.29 13.71
CA GLY A 120 58.05 34.01 14.10
C GLY A 120 57.08 32.83 14.13
N GLY A 121 55.87 32.98 13.61
CA GLY A 121 54.86 31.94 13.60
C GLY A 121 54.99 31.04 12.37
N ASP A 122 54.87 29.72 12.58
CA ASP A 122 54.81 28.72 11.52
C ASP A 122 53.55 28.88 10.65
N VAL A 123 53.73 29.42 9.46
CA VAL A 123 52.66 29.69 8.49
C VAL A 123 52.20 28.38 7.83
N ALA A 124 53.13 27.47 7.54
CA ALA A 124 52.86 26.21 6.86
C ALA A 124 51.98 25.30 7.71
N GLY A 125 52.34 25.09 8.99
CA GLY A 125 51.55 24.28 9.91
C GLY A 125 50.15 24.85 10.18
N ARG A 126 49.94 26.17 10.06
CA ARG A 126 48.62 26.81 10.25
C ARG A 126 47.68 26.63 9.06
N LEU A 127 48.18 26.64 7.83
CA LEU A 127 47.38 26.48 6.62
C LEU A 127 46.99 25.02 6.37
N LEU A 128 47.90 24.09 6.66
CA LEU A 128 47.70 22.65 6.45
C LEU A 128 46.80 22.00 7.51
N LYS A 129 46.85 22.46 8.77
CA LYS A 129 46.02 21.89 9.86
C LYS A 129 44.56 22.32 9.84
N ARG A 130 44.19 23.37 9.07
CA ARG A 130 42.81 23.88 8.97
C ARG A 130 42.45 24.31 7.54
N PRO A 131 42.50 23.39 6.56
CA PRO A 131 42.39 23.72 5.13
C PRO A 131 41.01 24.27 4.75
N TRP A 132 39.98 24.00 5.54
CA TRP A 132 38.59 24.44 5.28
C TRP A 132 38.18 25.72 6.01
N GLN A 133 39.09 26.33 6.78
CA GLN A 133 38.78 27.57 7.47
C GLN A 133 39.03 28.76 6.53
N ILE A 134 38.04 29.04 5.66
CA ILE A 134 38.05 30.21 4.77
C ILE A 134 38.14 31.47 5.64
N ARG A 135 39.30 32.11 5.63
CA ARG A 135 39.64 33.23 6.52
C ARG A 135 39.55 34.60 5.83
N PHE A 136 38.99 34.65 4.63
CA PHE A 136 38.66 35.92 3.98
C PHE A 136 37.33 36.43 4.54
N PRO A 137 37.25 37.69 5.01
CA PRO A 137 35.96 38.28 5.32
C PRO A 137 35.12 38.26 4.04
N ILE A 138 33.89 37.75 4.13
CA ILE A 138 32.91 37.85 3.04
C ILE A 138 32.65 39.34 2.86
N LEU A 139 33.31 39.95 1.88
CA LEU A 139 33.05 41.34 1.52
C LEU A 139 31.65 41.39 0.90
N PRO A 140 30.73 42.22 1.43
CA PRO A 140 29.41 42.35 0.83
C PRO A 140 29.56 42.85 -0.61
N ILE A 141 28.91 42.15 -1.54
CA ILE A 141 28.83 42.60 -2.93
C ILE A 141 27.90 43.82 -2.94
N HIS A 142 28.47 45.01 -2.94
CA HIS A 142 27.72 46.23 -3.19
C HIS A 142 27.28 46.22 -4.66
N ALA A 143 26.03 45.86 -4.92
CA ALA A 143 25.41 46.15 -6.20
C ALA A 143 25.41 47.68 -6.36
N ALA A 144 26.23 48.20 -7.27
CA ALA A 144 26.07 49.56 -7.74
C ALA A 144 24.69 49.64 -8.39
N SER A 145 23.70 50.13 -7.63
CA SER A 145 22.37 50.52 -8.10
C SER A 145 22.53 51.66 -9.11
N SER A 146 22.95 51.29 -10.31
CA SER A 146 22.99 52.16 -11.48
C SER A 146 21.57 52.13 -12.03
N GLY A 147 20.77 53.12 -11.65
CA GLY A 147 19.38 53.30 -12.07
C GLY A 147 19.24 53.55 -13.57
N LEU A 148 19.47 52.51 -14.36
CA LEU A 148 19.23 52.48 -15.80
C LEU A 148 18.11 51.48 -16.05
N PHE A 149 16.87 51.88 -15.80
CA PHE A 149 15.68 51.54 -16.59
C PHE A 149 14.53 52.38 -16.05
N LYS A 150 14.32 53.54 -16.68
CA LYS A 150 13.06 54.27 -16.66
C LYS A 150 12.47 54.07 -18.05
N LEU A 151 11.43 53.25 -18.16
CA LEU A 151 10.34 53.26 -19.14
C LEU A 151 9.43 52.07 -18.87
#